data_AF-A0A1F2QL88-F1
#
_entry.id   AF-A0A1F2QL88-F1
#
_cell.length_a   1.000
_cell.length_b   1.000
_cell.length_c   1.000
_cell.angle_alpha   90.00
_cell.angle_beta   90.00
_cell.angle_gamma   90.00
#
_symmetry.space_group_name_H-M   'P 1'
#
loop_
_entity.id
_entity.type
_entity.pdbx_description
1 polymer ?
#
loop_
_entity_poly.entity_id
_entity_poly.type
_entity_poly.pdbx_seq_one_letter_code
_entity_poly.pdbx_strand_id
1 'polypeptide(L)'
;MPLSCYYTHMGDTRGKPDRSHWPVRKFALGSEPGDDLSAETTAEERLEMVWQLTLEAWRLAGLPLPTYTRRETPVRVVPLAKDQDETEP
;
A
#
# COMPACT_ATOMS: atom_id res chain seq x y z
N MET A 1 35.92 -26.19 39.32
CA MET A 1 35.42 -24.91 39.88
C MET A 1 34.89 -24.06 38.72
N PRO A 2 33.57 -23.83 38.60
CA PRO A 2 33.04 -22.91 37.61
C PRO A 2 32.76 -21.55 38.27
N LEU A 3 33.33 -20.47 37.73
CA LEU A 3 32.83 -19.12 38.01
C LEU A 3 31.93 -18.69 36.86
N SER A 4 30.67 -18.56 37.22
CA SER A 4 29.51 -18.14 36.45
C SER A 4 29.70 -16.73 35.88
N CYS A 5 29.68 -16.61 34.55
CA CYS A 5 29.36 -15.35 33.88
C CYS A 5 27.87 -15.07 34.07
N TYR A 6 27.52 -14.26 35.06
CA TYR A 6 26.20 -13.65 35.12
C TYR A 6 26.10 -12.62 33.98
N TYR A 7 25.61 -13.05 32.82
CA TYR A 7 25.12 -12.14 31.80
C TYR A 7 23.68 -11.77 32.18
N THR A 8 23.53 -10.68 32.93
CA THR A 8 22.23 -10.08 33.17
C THR A 8 21.65 -9.71 31.82
N HIS A 9 20.62 -10.44 31.39
CA HIS A 9 19.77 -10.04 30.27
C HIS A 9 19.07 -8.75 30.72
N MET A 10 19.69 -7.60 30.43
CA MET A 10 19.01 -6.32 30.53
C MET A 10 17.87 -6.36 29.52
N GLY A 11 16.65 -6.55 30.05
CA GLY A 11 15.44 -6.51 29.26
C GLY A 11 15.41 -5.21 28.47
N ASP A 12 15.23 -5.35 27.18
CA ASP A 12 14.95 -4.25 26.27
C ASP A 12 13.62 -3.61 26.66
N THR A 13 13.67 -2.58 27.51
CA THR A 13 12.53 -1.72 27.84
C THR A 13 12.39 -0.59 26.82
N ARG A 14 12.54 -0.87 25.52
CA ARG A 14 11.99 0.04 24.51
C ARG A 14 10.48 0.08 24.72
N GLY A 15 10.02 1.13 25.41
CA GLY A 15 8.62 1.43 25.60
C GLY A 15 7.90 1.33 24.25
N LYS A 16 6.72 0.70 24.24
CA LYS A 16 5.92 0.60 23.02
C LYS A 16 5.75 2.03 22.47
N PRO A 17 6.11 2.29 21.20
CA PRO A 17 5.93 3.62 20.65
C PRO A 17 4.46 4.00 20.80
N ASP A 18 4.21 5.21 21.30
CA ASP A 18 2.85 5.75 21.31
C ASP A 18 2.41 5.93 19.86
N ARG A 19 1.31 5.28 19.49
CA ARG A 19 0.70 5.33 18.15
C ARG A 19 -0.67 6.01 18.18
N SER A 20 -1.06 6.59 19.32
CA SER A 20 -2.36 7.26 19.47
C SER A 20 -2.52 8.47 18.55
N HIS A 21 -1.40 9.09 18.17
CA HIS A 21 -1.35 10.27 17.30
C HIS A 21 -1.10 9.95 15.82
N TRP A 22 -1.05 8.68 15.43
CA TRP A 22 -0.83 8.33 14.03
C TRP A 22 -2.07 8.67 13.19
N PRO A 23 -1.91 9.22 11.96
CA PRO A 23 -3.02 9.55 11.08
C PRO A 23 -3.56 8.30 10.39
N VAL A 24 -3.88 7.25 11.15
CA VAL A 24 -4.34 5.95 10.66
C VAL A 24 -5.66 5.59 11.32
N ARG A 25 -6.60 5.07 10.54
CA ARG A 25 -7.88 4.52 11.04
C ARG A 25 -7.73 3.02 11.27
N LYS A 26 -8.32 2.52 12.36
CA LYS A 26 -8.34 1.08 12.66
C LYS A 26 -9.72 0.53 12.33
N PHE A 27 -9.76 -0.58 11.63
CA PHE A 27 -10.96 -1.34 11.34
C PHE A 27 -10.78 -2.78 11.84
N ALA A 28 -11.87 -3.43 12.24
CA ALA A 28 -11.85 -4.87 12.47
C ALA A 28 -11.72 -5.58 11.12
N LEU A 29 -11.06 -6.73 11.10
CA LEU A 29 -10.88 -7.52 9.88
C LEU A 29 -12.26 -7.91 9.31
N GLY A 30 -12.52 -7.54 8.05
CA GLY A 30 -13.80 -7.72 7.37
C GLY A 30 -14.81 -6.59 7.60
N SER A 31 -14.43 -5.52 8.29
CA SER A 31 -15.23 -4.30 8.50
C SER A 31 -14.51 -3.06 7.96
N GLU A 32 -13.47 -3.25 7.15
CA GLU A 32 -12.84 -2.17 6.42
C GLU A 32 -13.85 -1.50 5.48
N PRO A 33 -13.80 -0.16 5.33
CA PRO A 33 -14.49 0.47 4.22
C PRO A 33 -13.94 -0.11 2.91
N GLY A 34 -14.76 -0.14 1.86
CA GLY A 34 -14.29 -0.57 0.54
C GLY A 34 -13.11 0.29 0.10
N ASP A 35 -12.12 -0.35 -0.52
CA ASP A 35 -10.94 0.34 -1.08
C ASP A 35 -11.26 1.13 -2.36
N ASP A 36 -12.51 1.10 -2.81
CA ASP A 36 -12.94 1.81 -3.99
C ASP A 36 -13.14 3.30 -3.73
N LEU A 37 -12.15 4.08 -4.13
CA LEU A 37 -12.18 5.54 -4.10
C LEU A 37 -12.81 6.15 -5.35
N SER A 38 -13.38 5.35 -6.26
CA SER A 38 -13.92 5.82 -7.55
C SER A 38 -15.04 6.85 -7.41
N ALA A 39 -15.82 6.78 -6.33
CA ALA A 39 -16.89 7.73 -6.03
C ALA A 39 -16.39 9.07 -5.45
N GLU A 40 -15.19 9.09 -4.88
CA GLU A 40 -14.63 10.26 -4.17
C GLU A 40 -13.51 10.96 -4.95
N THR A 41 -12.92 10.27 -5.94
CA THR A 41 -11.76 10.76 -6.70
C THR A 41 -11.93 10.54 -8.20
N THR A 42 -11.39 11.46 -8.97
CA THR A 42 -11.18 11.29 -10.41
C THR A 42 -10.03 10.31 -10.70
N ALA A 43 -9.94 9.84 -11.94
CA ALA A 43 -8.83 8.98 -12.35
C ALA A 43 -7.49 9.71 -12.28
N GLU A 44 -7.48 10.99 -12.66
CA GLU A 44 -6.31 11.88 -12.63
C GLU A 44 -5.80 12.07 -11.19
N GLU A 45 -6.69 12.34 -10.23
CA GLU A 45 -6.32 12.50 -8.81
C GLU A 45 -5.68 11.23 -8.25
N ARG A 46 -6.24 10.05 -8.58
CA ARG A 46 -5.65 8.77 -8.15
C ARG A 46 -4.25 8.55 -8.73
N LEU A 47 -4.04 8.92 -9.99
CA LEU A 47 -2.72 8.82 -10.62
C LEU A 47 -1.71 9.76 -9.95
N GLU A 48 -2.11 11.00 -9.66
CA GLU A 48 -1.24 11.98 -8.99
C GLU A 48 -0.81 11.49 -7.60
N MET A 49 -1.75 10.94 -6.82
CA MET A 49 -1.47 10.41 -5.47
C MET A 49 -0.36 9.36 -5.45
N VAL A 50 -0.30 8.49 -6.47
CA VAL A 50 0.67 7.38 -6.52
C VAL A 50 1.90 7.68 -7.36
N TRP A 51 1.91 8.79 -8.11
CA TRP A 51 2.95 9.07 -9.10
C TRP A 51 4.34 9.22 -8.48
N GLN A 52 4.47 10.06 -7.44
CA GLN A 52 5.76 10.25 -6.76
C GLN A 52 6.28 8.97 -6.11
N LEU A 53 5.38 8.17 -5.51
CA LEU A 53 5.74 6.87 -4.93
C LEU A 53 6.25 5.90 -6.00
N THR A 54 5.65 5.93 -7.19
CA THR A 54 6.07 5.10 -8.33
C THR A 54 7.48 5.48 -8.75
N LEU A 55 7.75 6.78 -8.98
CA LEU A 55 9.09 7.26 -9.37
C LEU A 55 10.16 6.86 -8.34
N GLU A 56 9.85 7.01 -7.06
CA GLU A 56 10.74 6.62 -5.96
C GLU A 56 11.01 5.12 -5.92
N ALA A 57 9.99 4.28 -6.15
CA ALA A 57 10.15 2.83 -6.21
C ALA A 57 11.10 2.41 -7.35
N TRP A 58 10.97 3.00 -8.54
CA TRP A 58 11.88 2.73 -9.66
C TRP A 58 13.32 3.15 -9.35
N ARG A 59 13.49 4.34 -8.76
CA ARG A 59 14.80 4.85 -8.31
C ARG A 59 15.45 3.89 -7.31
N LEU A 60 14.71 3.46 -6.29
CA LEU A 60 15.20 2.54 -5.26
C LEU A 60 15.51 1.15 -5.81
N ALA A 61 14.74 0.69 -6.78
CA ALA A 61 15.01 -0.57 -7.47
C ALA A 61 16.25 -0.53 -8.37
N GLY A 62 16.80 0.66 -8.65
CA GLY A 62 17.91 0.85 -9.59
C GLY A 62 17.54 0.51 -11.04
N LEU A 63 16.25 0.50 -11.36
CA LEU A 63 15.73 0.21 -12.68
C LEU A 63 15.39 1.52 -13.41
N PRO A 64 15.67 1.63 -14.73
CA PRO A 64 15.26 2.80 -15.49
C PRO A 64 13.74 2.81 -15.69
N LEU A 65 13.15 4.01 -15.76
CA LEU A 65 11.74 4.13 -16.14
C LEU A 65 11.50 3.52 -17.52
N PRO A 66 10.38 2.80 -17.73
CA PRO A 66 10.09 2.20 -19.02
C PRO A 66 9.93 3.23 -20.13
N THR A 67 10.52 2.94 -21.30
CA THR A 67 10.47 3.82 -22.48
C THR A 67 9.61 3.25 -23.61
N TYR A 68 8.94 2.10 -23.39
CA TYR A 68 8.07 1.50 -24.39
C TYR A 68 6.85 2.38 -24.66
N THR A 69 6.28 2.26 -25.85
CA THR A 69 5.02 2.94 -26.18
C THR A 69 3.83 2.28 -25.47
N ARG A 70 2.69 2.97 -25.42
CA ARG A 70 1.46 2.41 -24.82
C ARG A 70 1.05 1.06 -25.46
N ARG A 71 1.30 0.90 -26.76
CA ARG A 71 0.99 -0.33 -27.52
C ARG A 71 1.86 -1.52 -27.10
N GLU A 72 3.08 -1.25 -26.65
CA GLU A 72 4.08 -2.26 -26.29
C GLU A 72 4.09 -2.54 -24.78
N THR A 73 3.22 -1.86 -24.02
CA THR A 73 3.11 -2.08 -22.58
C THR A 73 2.77 -3.55 -22.32
N PRO A 74 3.48 -4.25 -21.41
CA PRO A 74 3.29 -5.68 -21.14
C PRO A 74 2.03 -5.93 -20.29
N VAL A 75 0.88 -5.46 -20.76
CA VAL A 75 -0.43 -5.59 -20.11
C VAL A 75 -1.40 -6.24 -21.07
N ARG A 76 -2.32 -7.04 -20.51
CA ARG A 76 -3.49 -7.52 -21.25
C ARG A 76 -4.60 -6.50 -21.09
N VAL A 77 -5.10 -5.97 -22.19
CA VAL A 77 -6.32 -5.13 -22.17
C VAL A 77 -7.52 -6.07 -21.98
N VAL A 78 -8.28 -5.85 -20.92
CA VAL A 78 -9.58 -6.49 -20.70
C VAL A 78 -10.66 -5.44 -20.97
N PRO A 79 -11.74 -5.78 -21.70
CA PRO A 79 -12.88 -4.89 -21.82
C PRO A 79 -13.42 -4.58 -20.43
N LEU A 80 -13.76 -3.32 -20.17
CA LEU A 80 -14.55 -2.98 -19.00
C LEU A 80 -15.88 -3.74 -19.13
N ALA A 81 -16.19 -4.60 -18.17
CA ALA A 81 -17.52 -5.19 -18.11
C ALA A 81 -18.52 -4.00 -18.06
N LYS A 82 -19.52 -4.00 -18.95
CA LYS A 82 -20.63 -3.07 -18.77
C LYS A 82 -21.28 -3.45 -17.46
N ASP A 83 -21.51 -2.48 -16.57
CA ASP A 83 -22.30 -2.67 -15.37
C ASP A 83 -23.62 -3.36 -15.78
N GLN A 84 -23.74 -4.64 -15.42
CA GLN A 84 -25.02 -5.30 -15.36
C GLN A 84 -25.53 -4.98 -13.96
N ASP A 85 -26.45 -4.03 -13.85
CA ASP A 85 -27.61 -4.09 -12.94
C ASP A 85 -28.37 -2.76 -12.95
N GLU A 86 -29.39 -2.68 -13.81
CA GLU A 86 -30.73 -2.31 -13.36
C GLU A 86 -31.69 -3.39 -13.91
N THR A 87 -31.68 -4.55 -13.27
CA THR A 87 -32.83 -5.46 -13.30
C THR A 87 -33.19 -5.76 -11.86
N GLU A 88 -34.13 -4.99 -11.33
CA GLU A 88 -34.96 -5.40 -10.21
C GLU A 88 -36.44 -5.28 -10.64
N PRO A 89 -37.37 -5.99 -9.98
CA PRO A 89 -38.41 -6.80 -10.60
C PRO A 89 -39.69 -6.06 -10.98
#